data_AF-A0A537SHA9-F1
#
_entry.id   AF-A0A537SHA9-F1
#
_cell.length_a   1.000
_cell.length_b   1.000
_cell.length_c   1.000
_cell.angle_alpha   90.00
_cell.angle_beta   90.00
_cell.angle_gamma   90.00
#
_symmetry.space_group_name_H-M   'P 1'
#
loop_
_entity.id
_entity.type
_entity.pdbx_description
1 polymer ?
#
loop_
_entity_poly.entity_id
_entity_poly.type
_entity_poly.pdbx_seq_one_letter_code
_entity_poly.pdbx_strand_id
1 'polypeptide(L)' 'MEYLLLMGLIANFVGIVLIAISFGGHVEGAQQTDSQGRKIYFAVLLHPRVFLLGLSILGLGFLLQIISEVTAFF' A
#
# COMPACT_ATOMS: atom_id res chain seq x y z
N MET A 1 21.50 8.78 11.17
CA MET A 1 20.69 9.31 10.07
C MET A 1 20.42 8.24 9.02
N GLU A 2 21.43 7.63 8.41
CA GLU A 2 21.23 6.52 7.44
C GLU A 2 20.37 5.37 7.97
N TYR A 3 20.49 5.00 9.26
CA TYR A 3 19.65 3.96 9.87
C TYR A 3 18.16 4.31 9.87
N LEU A 4 17.77 5.57 10.14
CA LEU A 4 16.36 5.98 10.07
C LEU A 4 15.84 5.91 8.64
N LEU A 5 16.66 6.36 7.68
CA LEU A 5 16.31 6.33 6.27
C LEU A 5 16.13 4.89 5.77
N LEU A 6 17.00 3.97 6.17
CA LEU A 6 16.90 2.53 5.87
C LEU A 6 15.66 1.92 6.53
N MET A 7 15.41 2.20 7.82
CA MET A 7 14.20 1.72 8.51
C MET A 7 12.92 2.24 7.86
N GLY A 8 12.91 3.50 7.43
CA GLY A 8 11.79 4.11 6.70
C GLY A 8 11.56 3.46 5.33
N LEU A 9 12.63 3.17 4.58
CA LEU A 9 12.54 2.42 3.32
C LEU A 9 11.98 1.01 3.51
N ILE A 10 12.44 0.28 4.53
CA ILE A 10 11.96 -1.07 4.83
C ILE A 10 10.47 -1.02 5.20
N ALA A 11 10.07 -0.09 6.07
CA ALA A 11 8.67 0.10 6.43
C ALA A 11 7.82 0.41 5.18
N ASN A 12 8.25 1.34 4.34
CA ASN A 12 7.54 1.68 3.10
C ASN A 12 7.38 0.49 2.17
N PHE A 13 8.44 -0.31 1.98
CA PHE A 13 8.38 -1.52 1.17
C PHE A 13 7.36 -2.52 1.74
N VAL A 14 7.41 -2.80 3.04
CA VAL A 14 6.46 -3.70 3.70
C VAL A 14 5.03 -3.17 3.59
N GLY A 15 4.82 -1.87 3.78
CA GLY A 15 3.52 -1.22 3.66
C GLY A 15 2.92 -1.38 2.27
N ILE A 16 3.72 -1.15 1.20
CA ILE A 16 3.29 -1.33 -0.18
C ILE A 16 2.93 -2.79 -0.47
N VAL A 17 3.75 -3.74 -0.02
CA VAL A 17 3.48 -5.17 -0.20
C VAL A 17 2.15 -5.55 0.46
N LEU A 18 1.92 -5.10 1.69
CA LEU A 18 0.67 -5.35 2.42
C LEU A 18 -0.55 -4.73 1.72
N ILE A 19 -0.42 -3.50 1.21
CA ILE A 19 -1.48 -2.88 0.40
C ILE A 19 -1.72 -3.72 -0.85
N ALA A 20 -0.68 -4.13 -1.58
CA ALA A 20 -0.82 -4.90 -2.81
C ALA A 20 -1.56 -6.23 -2.59
N ILE A 21 -1.21 -6.99 -1.54
CA ILE A 21 -1.88 -8.26 -1.22
C ILE A 21 -3.28 -8.07 -0.62
N SER A 22 -3.59 -6.87 -0.09
CA SER A 22 -4.91 -6.57 0.45
C SER A 22 -5.98 -6.46 -0.64
N PHE A 23 -5.54 -6.16 -1.87
CA PHE A 23 -6.32 -6.31 -3.08
C PHE A 23 -6.09 -7.70 -3.65
N GLY A 24 -7.15 -8.39 -4.05
CA GLY A 24 -7.03 -9.67 -4.71
C GLY A 24 -7.72 -9.71 -6.07
N GLY A 25 -7.32 -10.73 -6.84
CA GLY A 25 -7.84 -11.03 -8.17
C GLY A 25 -9.33 -11.36 -8.18
N HIS A 26 -9.89 -11.34 -9.40
CA HIS A 26 -11.31 -11.40 -9.72
C HIS A 26 -12.17 -12.14 -8.69
N VAL A 27 -12.92 -11.37 -7.91
CA VAL A 27 -14.06 -11.92 -7.20
C VAL A 27 -15.16 -12.08 -8.24
N GLU A 28 -15.79 -13.25 -8.34
CA GLU A 28 -16.84 -13.51 -9.33
C GLU A 28 -17.98 -12.47 -9.30
N GLY A 29 -18.14 -11.75 -8.19
CA GLY A 29 -19.10 -10.65 -8.01
C GLY A 29 -18.60 -9.24 -8.38
N ALA A 30 -17.32 -9.05 -8.69
CA ALA A 30 -16.73 -7.75 -9.04
C ALA A 30 -16.40 -7.66 -10.53
N GLN A 31 -17.37 -8.06 -11.35
CA GLN A 31 -17.32 -7.95 -12.79
C GLN A 31 -18.60 -7.27 -13.27
N GLN A 32 -18.47 -6.37 -14.23
CA GLN A 32 -19.58 -5.78 -14.95
C GLN A 32 -19.46 -6.14 -16.42
N THR A 33 -20.58 -6.50 -17.04
CA THR A 33 -20.64 -6.71 -18.49
C THR A 33 -20.99 -5.38 -19.16
N ASP A 34 -20.14 -4.92 -20.05
CA ASP A 34 -20.41 -3.75 -20.91
C ASP A 34 -21.54 -4.05 -21.91
N SER A 35 -22.15 -3.01 -22.45
CA SER A 35 -23.10 -3.04 -23.58
C SER A 35 -22.65 -3.90 -24.78
N GLN A 36 -21.34 -4.10 -24.96
CA GLN A 36 -20.75 -4.96 -25.99
C GLN A 36 -20.46 -6.40 -25.55
N GLY A 37 -20.91 -6.82 -24.36
CA GLY A 37 -20.69 -8.18 -23.83
C GLY A 37 -19.30 -8.43 -23.24
N ARG A 38 -18.45 -7.40 -23.13
CA ARG A 38 -17.10 -7.50 -22.55
C ARG A 38 -17.17 -7.52 -21.02
N LYS A 39 -16.42 -8.42 -20.38
CA LYS A 39 -16.27 -8.47 -18.92
C LYS A 39 -15.23 -7.45 -18.47
N ILE A 40 -15.65 -6.48 -17.68
CA ILE A 40 -14.79 -5.51 -16.99
C ILE A 40 -14.64 -6.00 -15.56
N TYR A 41 -13.40 -6.19 -15.13
CA TYR A 41 -13.10 -6.70 -13.80
C TYR A 41 -12.57 -5.59 -12.90
N PHE A 42 -13.16 -5.48 -11.72
CA PHE A 42 -12.75 -4.51 -10.72
C PHE A 42 -11.82 -5.15 -9.70
N ALA A 43 -10.83 -4.38 -9.25
CA ALA A 43 -10.04 -4.75 -8.09
C ALA A 43 -10.92 -4.67 -6.85
N VAL A 44 -10.93 -5.73 -6.04
CA VAL A 44 -11.68 -5.77 -4.79
C VAL A 44 -10.71 -5.75 -3.63
N LEU A 45 -11.03 -4.94 -2.63
CA LEU A 45 -10.35 -4.96 -1.35
C LEU A 45 -10.79 -6.19 -0.55
N LEU A 46 -10.04 -7.28 -0.67
CA LEU A 46 -10.32 -8.55 0.00
C LEU A 46 -10.05 -8.48 1.51
N HIS A 47 -9.00 -7.76 1.90
CA HIS A 47 -8.56 -7.69 3.29
C HIS A 47 -8.43 -6.24 3.77
N PRO A 48 -9.54 -5.57 4.12
CA PRO A 48 -9.53 -4.17 4.54
C PRO A 48 -8.63 -3.90 5.75
N ARG A 49 -8.51 -4.85 6.68
CA ARG A 49 -7.59 -4.74 7.83
C ARG A 49 -6.13 -4.75 7.40
N VAL A 50 -5.77 -5.58 6.41
CA VAL A 50 -4.40 -5.66 5.87
C VAL A 50 -4.08 -4.38 5.10
N PHE A 51 -5.06 -3.82 4.37
CA PHE A 51 -4.92 -2.52 3.73
C PHE A 51 -4.62 -1.41 4.73
N LEU A 52 -5.42 -1.29 5.80
CA LEU A 52 -5.23 -0.28 6.85
C LEU A 52 -3.88 -0.44 7.56
N LEU A 53 -3.47 -1.69 7.82
CA LEU A 53 -2.17 -1.98 8.43
C LEU A 53 -1.02 -1.59 7.48
N GLY A 54 -1.12 -1.94 6.20
CA GLY A 54 -0.14 -1.54 5.19
C GLY A 54 -0.04 -0.02 5.03
N LEU A 55 -1.17 0.68 5.01
CA LEU A 55 -1.23 2.14 4.95
C LEU A 55 -0.61 2.80 6.18
N SER A 56 -0.84 2.24 7.37
CA SER A 56 -0.27 2.75 8.62
C SER A 56 1.25 2.59 8.64
N ILE A 57 1.75 1.44 8.19
CA ILE A 57 3.20 1.16 8.09
C ILE A 57 3.86 2.08 7.05
N LEU A 58 3.20 2.30 5.92
CA LEU A 58 3.66 3.23 4.88
C LEU A 58 3.75 4.66 5.42
N GLY A 59 2.71 5.12 6.13
CA GLY A 59 2.72 6.44 6.78
C GLY A 59 3.86 6.59 7.78
N LEU A 60 4.10 5.56 8.60
CA LEU A 60 5.22 5.55 9.55
C LEU A 60 6.58 5.58 8.85
N GLY A 61 6.74 4.82 7.76
CA GLY A 61 8.00 4.79 7.00
C GLY A 61 8.34 6.14 6.38
N PHE A 62 7.37 6.84 5.80
CA PHE A 62 7.55 8.22 5.34
C PHE A 62 7.86 9.20 6.48
N LEU A 63 7.19 9.06 7.62
CA LEU A 63 7.46 9.90 8.78
C LEU A 63 8.90 9.74 9.29
N LEU A 64 9.42 8.51 9.32
CA LEU A 64 10.83 8.24 9.65
C LEU A 64 11.80 8.88 8.65
N GLN A 65 11.47 8.84 7.36
CA GLN A 65 12.29 9.49 6.31
C GLN A 65 12.29 11.01 6.46
N ILE A 66 11.13 11.63 6.68
CA ILE A 66 11.00 13.07 6.91
C ILE A 66 11.81 13.50 8.14
N ILE A 67 11.68 12.77 9.26
CA ILE A 67 12.48 13.05 10.46
C ILE A 67 13.97 12.97 10.13
N SER A 68 14.40 11.93 9.41
CA SER A 68 15.78 11.79 8.95
C SER A 68 16.23 12.86 7.96
N GLU A 69 15.34 13.60 7.31
CA GLU A 69 15.74 14.68 6.41
C GLU A 69 15.81 16.00 7.18
N VAL A 70 14.82 16.25 8.03
CA VAL A 70 14.77 17.42 8.91
C VAL A 70 15.96 17.43 9.86
N THR A 71 16.28 16.32 10.53
CA THR A 71 17.42 16.29 11.46
C THR A 71 18.77 16.20 10.78
N ALA A 72 18.83 16.08 9.44
CA ALA A 72 20.08 16.20 8.68
C ALA A 72 20.39 17.66 8.31
N PHE A 73 19.34 18.49 8.30
CA PHE A 73 19.43 19.91 7.99
C PHE A 73 19.85 20.77 9.19
N PHE A 74 19.57 20.30 10.42
CA PHE A 74 20.01 20.91 11.67
C PHE A 74 21.34 20.30 12.16
#